data_AF-A0A6B2G210-F1
#
_entry.id   AF-A0A6B2G210-F1
#
_cell.length_a   1.000
_cell.length_b   1.000
_cell.length_c   1.000
_cell.angle_alpha   90.00
_cell.angle_beta   90.00
_cell.angle_gamma   90.00
#
_symmetry.space_group_name_H-M   'P 1'
#
loop_
_entity.id
_entity.type
_entity.pdbx_description
1 polymer ?
#
loop_
_entity_poly.entity_id
_entity_poly.type
_entity_poly.pdbx_seq_one_letter_code
_entity_poly.pdbx_strand_id
1 'polypeptide(L)'
;IIMSKLEPLFSSNIWQHRAAALITLACSAEGCSRDMKPFLPSIIKAIPQFMQDSHPRVVYYCINAIGQLSSDFSGYFHKNFHQDIFPLVISAAEKYSGCPRVQAHAICCFVNLMEDCPPDILALYQDQMFERLHSFFIISAKNLNNPCMPLLLENALSAISILAESLEKGFTKYYRTITPDLISLIKSFVGTPHIKYYISAFQALSAILLAVGQNECIHEMESVLEVLKSFEIRSYKV
;
A
#
# COMPACT_ATOMS: atom_id res chain seq x y z
N ILE A 1 13.86 -26.57 9.79
CA ILE A 1 12.67 -27.48 9.85
C ILE A 1 11.51 -26.93 9.03
N ILE A 2 11.10 -25.66 9.23
CA ILE A 2 9.99 -25.08 8.47
C ILE A 2 10.28 -25.04 6.95
N MET A 3 11.43 -24.48 6.54
CA MET A 3 11.78 -24.37 5.11
C MET A 3 11.77 -25.71 4.37
N SER A 4 12.35 -26.77 4.96
CA SER A 4 12.33 -28.12 4.38
C SER A 4 10.94 -28.73 4.22
N LYS A 5 9.92 -28.21 4.93
CA LYS A 5 8.52 -28.62 4.78
C LYS A 5 7.78 -27.77 3.74
N LEU A 6 8.23 -26.54 3.48
CA LEU A 6 7.61 -25.63 2.51
C LEU A 6 8.04 -25.92 1.07
N GLU A 7 9.30 -26.30 0.83
CA GLU A 7 9.84 -26.63 -0.49
C GLU A 7 8.94 -27.53 -1.36
N PRO A 8 8.42 -28.68 -0.88
CA PRO A 8 7.54 -29.51 -1.69
C PRO A 8 6.18 -28.87 -1.96
N LEU A 9 5.68 -28.02 -1.05
CA LEU A 9 4.40 -27.34 -1.20
C LEU A 9 4.48 -26.21 -2.23
N PHE A 10 5.63 -25.52 -2.33
CA PHE A 10 5.90 -24.49 -3.33
C PHE A 10 5.83 -25.02 -4.77
N SER A 11 6.24 -26.28 -4.99
CA SER A 11 6.24 -26.92 -6.31
C SER A 11 4.99 -27.78 -6.58
N SER A 12 4.01 -27.74 -5.67
CA SER A 12 2.80 -28.56 -5.79
C SER A 12 1.91 -28.08 -6.94
N ASN A 13 1.35 -29.02 -7.71
CA ASN A 13 0.34 -28.72 -8.74
C ASN A 13 -0.99 -28.22 -8.15
N ILE A 14 -1.24 -28.48 -6.86
CA ILE A 14 -2.41 -27.99 -6.12
C ILE A 14 -2.15 -26.57 -5.62
N TRP A 15 -2.93 -25.59 -6.10
CA TRP A 15 -2.73 -24.17 -5.77
C TRP A 15 -2.89 -23.89 -4.27
N GLN A 16 -3.77 -24.62 -3.59
CA GLN A 16 -3.98 -24.49 -2.14
C GLN A 16 -2.70 -24.81 -1.36
N HIS A 17 -1.88 -25.76 -1.82
CA HIS A 17 -0.60 -26.07 -1.18
C HIS A 17 0.39 -24.92 -1.35
N ARG A 18 0.48 -24.35 -2.56
CA ARG A 18 1.34 -23.19 -2.84
C ARG A 18 0.92 -21.97 -2.01
N ALA A 19 -0.38 -21.70 -1.96
CA ALA A 19 -0.96 -20.65 -1.12
C ALA A 19 -0.67 -20.89 0.37
N ALA A 20 -0.89 -22.10 0.88
CA ALA A 20 -0.62 -22.44 2.28
C ALA A 20 0.87 -22.25 2.62
N ALA A 21 1.77 -22.61 1.70
CA ALA A 21 3.20 -22.41 1.88
C ALA A 21 3.56 -20.93 2.00
N LEU A 22 2.98 -20.05 1.18
CA LEU A 22 3.18 -18.60 1.25
C LEU A 22 2.61 -17.99 2.54
N ILE A 23 1.46 -18.48 3.01
CA ILE A 23 0.88 -18.06 4.30
C ILE A 23 1.81 -18.47 5.45
N THR A 24 2.25 -19.72 5.46
CA THR A 24 3.16 -20.22 6.51
C THR A 24 4.49 -19.47 6.49
N LEU A 25 5.00 -19.14 5.30
CA LEU A 25 6.18 -18.31 5.12
C LEU A 25 6.00 -16.93 5.78
N ALA A 26 4.88 -16.25 5.50
CA ALA A 26 4.55 -14.96 6.10
C ALA A 26 4.48 -15.06 7.64
N CYS A 27 3.72 -16.01 8.19
CA CYS A 27 3.62 -16.19 9.64
C CYS A 27 4.95 -16.56 10.31
N SER A 28 5.85 -17.23 9.59
CA SER A 28 7.16 -17.61 10.13
C SER A 28 8.13 -16.43 10.20
N ALA A 29 7.92 -15.39 9.39
CA ALA A 29 8.76 -14.20 9.40
C ALA A 29 8.63 -13.45 10.74
N GLU A 30 7.41 -13.27 11.23
CA GLU A 30 7.10 -12.54 12.47
C GLU A 30 7.70 -13.21 13.73
N GLY A 31 7.67 -14.56 13.79
CA GLY A 31 8.11 -15.32 14.97
C GLY A 31 9.51 -15.93 14.90
N CYS A 32 10.11 -16.02 13.71
CA CYS A 32 11.37 -16.75 13.48
C CYS A 32 12.34 -15.99 12.56
N SER A 33 12.27 -14.66 12.52
CA SER A 33 13.08 -13.82 11.64
C SER A 33 14.57 -14.17 11.64
N ARG A 34 15.20 -14.32 12.82
CA ARG A 34 16.62 -14.68 12.94
C ARG A 34 16.99 -15.96 12.19
N ASP A 35 16.21 -17.02 12.35
CA ASP A 35 16.51 -18.35 11.79
C ASP A 35 16.08 -18.44 10.32
N MET A 36 15.18 -17.55 9.90
CA MET A 36 14.66 -17.47 8.54
C MET A 36 15.53 -16.58 7.62
N LYS A 37 16.25 -15.60 8.18
CA LYS A 37 17.13 -14.68 7.43
C LYS A 37 18.07 -15.36 6.42
N PRO A 38 18.75 -16.49 6.73
CA PRO A 38 19.65 -17.16 5.79
C PRO A 38 18.94 -17.69 4.53
N PHE A 39 17.63 -17.93 4.60
CA PHE A 39 16.84 -18.46 3.50
C PHE A 39 16.21 -17.36 2.63
N LEU A 40 16.25 -16.09 3.06
CA LEU A 40 15.64 -14.98 2.33
C LEU A 40 16.11 -14.90 0.87
N PRO A 41 17.40 -15.00 0.52
CA PRO A 41 17.80 -14.93 -0.89
C PRO A 41 17.11 -15.98 -1.76
N SER A 42 16.96 -17.21 -1.27
CA SER A 42 16.26 -18.29 -1.98
C SER A 42 14.76 -18.04 -2.07
N ILE A 43 14.16 -17.51 -1.00
CA ILE A 43 12.74 -17.13 -0.98
C ILE A 43 12.46 -16.03 -2.01
N ILE A 44 13.24 -14.95 -2.00
CA ILE A 44 13.10 -13.80 -2.90
C ILE A 44 13.28 -14.24 -4.36
N LYS A 45 14.25 -15.12 -4.64
CA LYS A 45 14.44 -15.69 -5.97
C LYS A 45 13.22 -16.46 -6.49
N ALA A 46 12.41 -17.04 -5.60
CA ALA A 46 11.20 -17.77 -5.97
C ALA A 46 9.96 -16.87 -6.15
N ILE A 47 9.95 -15.66 -5.58
CA ILE A 47 8.81 -14.73 -5.63
C ILE A 47 8.30 -14.47 -7.07
N PRO A 48 9.15 -14.20 -8.09
CA PRO A 48 8.68 -13.95 -9.44
C PRO A 48 7.80 -15.06 -10.03
N GLN A 49 8.06 -16.32 -9.67
CA GLN A 49 7.26 -17.45 -10.11
C GLN A 49 5.84 -17.41 -9.51
N PHE A 50 5.70 -17.13 -8.22
CA PHE A 50 4.39 -17.03 -7.55
C PHE A 50 3.61 -15.79 -7.99
N MET A 51 4.31 -14.70 -8.32
CA MET A 51 3.71 -13.49 -8.89
C MET A 51 3.17 -13.70 -10.32
N GLN A 52 3.52 -14.81 -10.96
CA GLN A 52 3.01 -15.23 -12.27
C GLN A 52 2.11 -16.47 -12.18
N ASP A 53 1.72 -16.89 -10.97
CA ASP A 53 0.88 -18.06 -10.79
C ASP A 53 -0.47 -17.91 -11.51
N SER A 54 -0.94 -19.00 -12.11
CA SER A 54 -2.22 -19.03 -12.82
C SER A 54 -3.41 -18.79 -11.89
N HIS A 55 -3.27 -19.09 -10.60
CA HIS A 55 -4.33 -18.93 -9.62
C HIS A 55 -4.18 -17.61 -8.83
N PRO A 56 -5.14 -16.67 -8.91
CA PRO A 56 -5.00 -15.32 -8.34
C PRO A 56 -4.85 -15.30 -6.81
N ARG A 57 -5.35 -16.32 -6.09
CA ARG A 57 -5.09 -16.42 -4.64
C ARG A 57 -3.63 -16.70 -4.30
N VAL A 58 -2.89 -17.42 -5.16
CA VAL A 58 -1.46 -17.64 -4.92
C VAL A 58 -0.71 -16.32 -5.06
N VAL A 59 -1.03 -15.54 -6.09
CA VAL A 59 -0.50 -14.17 -6.28
C VAL A 59 -0.82 -13.29 -5.08
N TYR A 60 -2.07 -13.31 -4.60
CA TYR A 60 -2.48 -12.58 -3.40
C TYR A 60 -1.62 -12.92 -2.18
N TYR A 61 -1.45 -14.21 -1.87
CA TYR A 61 -0.63 -14.62 -0.72
C TYR A 61 0.87 -14.41 -0.94
N CYS A 62 1.33 -14.34 -2.20
CA CYS A 62 2.69 -13.96 -2.52
C CYS A 62 2.92 -12.48 -2.14
N ILE A 63 2.02 -11.59 -2.56
CA ILE A 63 2.04 -10.17 -2.17
C ILE A 63 2.00 -10.02 -0.65
N ASN A 64 1.15 -10.80 0.04
CA ASN A 64 1.10 -10.82 1.50
C ASN A 64 2.45 -11.18 2.11
N ALA A 65 3.06 -12.26 1.62
CA ALA A 65 4.37 -12.71 2.09
C ALA A 65 5.44 -11.64 1.85
N ILE A 66 5.45 -10.98 0.70
CA ILE A 66 6.38 -9.85 0.43
C ILE A 66 6.20 -8.74 1.47
N GLY A 67 4.97 -8.31 1.72
CA GLY A 67 4.68 -7.27 2.71
C GLY A 67 5.16 -7.65 4.11
N GLN A 68 4.87 -8.88 4.54
CA GLN A 68 5.30 -9.38 5.85
C GLN A 68 6.83 -9.47 5.97
N LEU A 69 7.49 -10.00 4.93
CA LEU A 69 8.96 -10.07 4.87
C LEU A 69 9.60 -8.68 4.87
N SER A 70 8.98 -7.69 4.24
CA SER A 70 9.47 -6.30 4.26
C SER A 70 9.48 -5.74 5.68
N SER A 71 8.38 -5.90 6.41
CA SER A 71 8.25 -5.41 7.80
C SER A 71 9.18 -6.15 8.76
N ASP A 72 9.17 -7.49 8.76
CA ASP A 72 9.93 -8.29 9.74
C ASP A 72 11.45 -8.26 9.52
N PHE A 73 11.88 -7.95 8.30
CA PHE A 73 13.29 -7.88 7.92
C PHE A 73 13.70 -6.47 7.47
N SER A 74 12.99 -5.45 7.96
CA SER A 74 13.20 -4.06 7.57
C SER A 74 14.68 -3.64 7.62
N GLY A 75 15.06 -2.79 6.67
CA GLY A 75 16.44 -2.36 6.44
C GLY A 75 17.31 -3.41 5.74
N TYR A 76 17.31 -4.67 6.19
CA TYR A 76 18.00 -5.75 5.47
C TYR A 76 17.27 -6.09 4.17
N PHE A 77 15.94 -6.21 4.23
CA PHE A 77 15.11 -6.52 3.08
C PHE A 77 15.29 -5.48 1.98
N HIS A 78 15.11 -4.20 2.33
CA HIS A 78 15.26 -3.09 1.39
C HIS A 78 16.65 -3.07 0.78
N LYS A 79 17.73 -3.09 1.59
CA LYS A 79 19.11 -3.00 1.08
C LYS A 79 19.50 -4.12 0.13
N ASN A 80 18.92 -5.31 0.27
CA ASN A 80 19.35 -6.48 -0.49
C ASN A 80 18.39 -6.87 -1.62
N PHE A 81 17.10 -6.53 -1.52
CA PHE A 81 16.07 -7.09 -2.40
C PHE A 81 15.16 -6.05 -3.06
N HIS A 82 15.38 -4.75 -2.82
CA HIS A 82 14.51 -3.71 -3.38
C HIS A 82 14.39 -3.78 -4.91
N GLN A 83 15.49 -4.08 -5.62
CA GLN A 83 15.54 -4.15 -7.08
C GLN A 83 14.67 -5.27 -7.66
N ASP A 84 14.58 -6.40 -6.95
CA ASP A 84 13.79 -7.56 -7.39
C ASP A 84 12.31 -7.41 -7.01
N ILE A 85 12.02 -6.72 -5.90
CA ILE A 85 10.68 -6.70 -5.29
C ILE A 85 9.86 -5.48 -5.67
N PHE A 86 10.41 -4.27 -5.60
CA PHE A 86 9.62 -3.05 -5.81
C PHE A 86 9.00 -3.00 -7.21
N PRO A 87 9.76 -3.20 -8.32
CA PRO A 87 9.17 -3.21 -9.66
C PRO A 87 8.10 -4.29 -9.84
N LEU A 88 8.28 -5.44 -9.18
CA LEU A 88 7.39 -6.58 -9.27
C LEU A 88 6.03 -6.30 -8.61
N VAL A 89 6.02 -5.72 -7.41
CA VAL A 89 4.77 -5.34 -6.72
C VAL A 89 4.09 -4.17 -7.43
N ILE A 90 4.87 -3.18 -7.91
CA ILE A 90 4.36 -2.05 -8.71
C ILE A 90 3.65 -2.55 -9.97
N SER A 91 4.27 -3.48 -10.70
CA SER A 91 3.67 -4.10 -11.89
C SER A 91 2.44 -4.93 -11.55
N ALA A 92 2.43 -5.65 -10.42
CA ALA A 92 1.28 -6.45 -10.00
C ALA A 92 0.03 -5.62 -9.73
N ALA A 93 0.18 -4.41 -9.20
CA ALA A 93 -0.94 -3.50 -9.01
C ALA A 93 -1.65 -3.19 -10.35
N GLU A 94 -0.91 -3.08 -11.44
CA GLU A 94 -1.47 -2.80 -12.78
C GLU A 94 -1.95 -4.07 -13.50
N LYS A 95 -1.11 -5.11 -13.55
CA LYS A 95 -1.36 -6.35 -14.29
C LYS A 95 -2.66 -7.04 -13.87
N TYR A 96 -3.02 -6.95 -12.59
CA TYR A 96 -4.20 -7.60 -12.03
C TYR A 96 -5.43 -6.67 -11.96
N SER A 97 -5.59 -5.75 -12.93
CA SER A 97 -6.73 -4.84 -13.03
C SER A 97 -8.12 -5.49 -13.06
N GLY A 98 -8.21 -6.75 -13.54
CA GLY A 98 -9.43 -7.55 -13.46
C GLY A 98 -9.69 -8.20 -12.09
N CYS A 99 -8.79 -8.04 -11.12
CA CYS A 99 -8.84 -8.66 -9.80
C CYS A 99 -8.68 -7.61 -8.68
N PRO A 100 -9.74 -6.86 -8.32
CA PRO A 100 -9.65 -5.75 -7.37
C PRO A 100 -9.04 -6.11 -6.01
N ARG A 101 -9.24 -7.34 -5.55
CA ARG A 101 -8.64 -7.85 -4.29
C ARG A 101 -7.12 -7.97 -4.37
N VAL A 102 -6.57 -8.37 -5.52
CA VAL A 102 -5.12 -8.46 -5.72
C VAL A 102 -4.53 -7.05 -5.79
N GLN A 103 -5.19 -6.13 -6.49
CA GLN A 103 -4.76 -4.73 -6.55
C GLN A 103 -4.77 -4.06 -5.18
N ALA A 104 -5.89 -4.17 -4.46
CA ALA A 104 -6.01 -3.61 -3.12
C ALA A 104 -4.91 -4.12 -2.18
N HIS A 105 -4.53 -5.39 -2.34
CA HIS A 105 -3.47 -5.98 -1.53
C HIS A 105 -2.06 -5.60 -1.99
N ALA A 106 -1.84 -5.38 -3.30
CA ALA A 106 -0.59 -4.79 -3.79
C ALA A 106 -0.37 -3.39 -3.20
N ILE A 107 -1.44 -2.59 -3.07
CA ILE A 107 -1.40 -1.28 -2.41
C ILE A 107 -1.12 -1.43 -0.90
N CYS A 108 -1.73 -2.39 -0.21
CA CYS A 108 -1.35 -2.68 1.18
C CYS A 108 0.15 -3.04 1.29
N CYS A 109 0.67 -3.83 0.36
CA CYS A 109 2.09 -4.18 0.35
C CYS A 109 2.99 -2.95 0.13
N PHE A 110 2.53 -1.93 -0.60
CA PHE A 110 3.28 -0.67 -0.70
C PHE A 110 3.49 -0.03 0.67
N VAL A 111 2.47 -0.03 1.55
CA VAL A 111 2.62 0.50 2.92
C VAL A 111 3.80 -0.16 3.62
N ASN A 112 3.83 -1.50 3.65
CA ASN A 112 4.91 -2.26 4.29
C ASN A 112 6.28 -2.08 3.60
N LEU A 113 6.30 -1.81 2.29
CA LEU A 113 7.54 -1.56 1.55
C LEU A 113 8.10 -0.17 1.82
N MET A 114 7.23 0.82 2.08
CA MET A 114 7.62 2.20 2.37
C MET A 114 7.98 2.39 3.84
N GLU A 115 7.29 1.69 4.74
CA GLU A 115 7.58 1.70 6.17
C GLU A 115 9.03 1.25 6.44
N ASP A 116 9.76 2.06 7.20
CA ASP A 116 11.17 1.88 7.53
C ASP A 116 12.12 1.69 6.31
N CYS A 117 11.68 2.09 5.12
CA CYS A 117 12.50 2.06 3.92
C CYS A 117 13.56 3.16 3.96
N PRO A 118 14.85 2.86 3.69
CA PRO A 118 15.87 3.89 3.55
C PRO A 118 15.48 4.96 2.50
N PRO A 119 15.58 6.26 2.81
CA PRO A 119 15.11 7.32 1.91
C PRO A 119 15.76 7.29 0.52
N ASP A 120 17.03 6.90 0.44
CA ASP A 120 17.77 6.74 -0.82
C ASP A 120 17.20 5.61 -1.70
N ILE A 121 16.73 4.53 -1.08
CA ILE A 121 16.06 3.42 -1.79
C ILE A 121 14.66 3.83 -2.20
N LEU A 122 13.85 4.42 -1.30
CA LEU A 122 12.50 4.87 -1.62
C LEU A 122 12.50 5.89 -2.76
N ALA A 123 13.50 6.77 -2.79
CA ALA A 123 13.66 7.78 -3.84
C ALA A 123 13.81 7.20 -5.25
N LEU A 124 14.24 5.94 -5.41
CA LEU A 124 14.33 5.26 -6.70
C LEU A 124 12.96 4.86 -7.28
N TYR A 125 11.96 4.68 -6.41
CA TYR A 125 10.66 4.12 -6.79
C TYR A 125 9.48 5.08 -6.56
N GLN A 126 9.68 6.14 -5.78
CA GLN A 126 8.66 7.12 -5.38
C GLN A 126 7.75 7.59 -6.53
N ASP A 127 8.31 7.88 -7.72
CA ASP A 127 7.53 8.42 -8.84
C ASP A 127 6.54 7.38 -9.37
N GLN A 128 7.02 6.15 -9.61
CA GLN A 128 6.17 5.05 -10.07
C GLN A 128 5.13 4.66 -9.02
N MET A 129 5.52 4.66 -7.73
CA MET A 129 4.60 4.37 -6.64
C MET A 129 3.52 5.45 -6.53
N PHE A 130 3.91 6.74 -6.57
CA PHE A 130 2.97 7.86 -6.54
C PHE A 130 2.00 7.81 -7.73
N GLU A 131 2.48 7.61 -8.95
CA GLU A 131 1.63 7.50 -10.14
C GLU A 131 0.59 6.39 -10.00
N ARG A 132 0.99 5.22 -9.51
CA ARG A 132 0.06 4.10 -9.28
C ARG A 132 -0.94 4.44 -8.18
N LEU A 133 -0.48 4.97 -7.05
CA LEU A 133 -1.35 5.35 -5.93
C LEU A 133 -2.36 6.43 -6.32
N HIS A 134 -1.93 7.49 -7.02
CA HIS A 134 -2.80 8.55 -7.51
C HIS A 134 -3.84 7.99 -8.49
N SER A 135 -3.44 7.13 -9.43
CA SER A 135 -4.38 6.46 -10.34
C SER A 135 -5.44 5.66 -9.58
N PHE A 136 -5.05 4.88 -8.57
CA PHE A 136 -6.00 4.10 -7.76
C PHE A 136 -6.95 4.98 -6.97
N PHE A 137 -6.42 6.04 -6.37
CA PHE A 137 -7.22 7.05 -5.68
C PHE A 137 -8.27 7.66 -6.61
N ILE A 138 -7.90 8.12 -7.81
CA ILE A 138 -8.82 8.74 -8.77
C ILE A 138 -9.89 7.75 -9.25
N ILE A 139 -9.49 6.54 -9.63
CA ILE A 139 -10.42 5.52 -10.13
C ILE A 139 -11.40 5.11 -9.04
N SER A 140 -10.92 4.86 -7.82
CA SER A 140 -11.76 4.42 -6.71
C SER A 140 -12.70 5.52 -6.22
N ALA A 141 -12.23 6.76 -6.11
CA ALA A 141 -13.04 7.93 -5.75
C ALA A 141 -14.22 8.14 -6.73
N LYS A 142 -14.01 7.95 -8.03
CA LYS A 142 -15.06 8.10 -9.06
C LYS A 142 -16.07 6.94 -9.08
N ASN A 143 -15.75 5.79 -8.49
CA ASN A 143 -16.51 4.55 -8.65
C ASN A 143 -16.97 3.94 -7.32
N LEU A 144 -17.25 4.77 -6.31
CA LEU A 144 -17.64 4.31 -4.95
C LEU A 144 -18.89 3.42 -4.90
N ASN A 145 -19.74 3.46 -5.93
CA ASN A 145 -20.89 2.56 -6.06
C ASN A 145 -20.49 1.08 -6.30
N ASN A 146 -19.25 0.82 -6.72
CA ASN A 146 -18.72 -0.53 -6.88
C ASN A 146 -18.25 -1.07 -5.51
N PRO A 147 -18.72 -2.25 -5.05
CA PRO A 147 -18.39 -2.79 -3.73
C PRO A 147 -16.89 -2.97 -3.42
N CYS A 148 -16.03 -3.05 -4.44
CA CYS A 148 -14.58 -3.22 -4.27
C CYS A 148 -13.82 -1.89 -4.18
N MET A 149 -14.37 -0.80 -4.72
CA MET A 149 -13.67 0.50 -4.81
C MET A 149 -13.45 1.17 -3.46
N PRO A 150 -14.37 1.11 -2.48
CA PRO A 150 -14.13 1.77 -1.20
C PRO A 150 -12.93 1.21 -0.42
N LEU A 151 -12.71 -0.11 -0.45
CA LEU A 151 -11.50 -0.72 0.12
C LEU A 151 -10.24 -0.27 -0.62
N LEU A 152 -10.31 -0.19 -1.94
CA LEU A 152 -9.19 0.26 -2.77
C LEU A 152 -8.85 1.73 -2.50
N LEU A 153 -9.87 2.58 -2.30
CA LEU A 153 -9.71 3.99 -1.93
C LEU A 153 -9.02 4.13 -0.57
N GLU A 154 -9.50 3.40 0.44
CA GLU A 154 -8.92 3.43 1.78
C GLU A 154 -7.44 3.03 1.77
N ASN A 155 -7.10 1.94 1.07
CA ASN A 155 -5.72 1.49 0.95
C ASN A 155 -4.86 2.51 0.19
N ALA A 156 -5.38 3.10 -0.90
CA ALA A 156 -4.66 4.11 -1.66
C ALA A 156 -4.37 5.35 -0.81
N LEU A 157 -5.37 5.85 -0.08
CA LEU A 157 -5.23 7.00 0.82
C LEU A 157 -4.22 6.71 1.94
N SER A 158 -4.30 5.54 2.57
CA SER A 158 -3.34 5.13 3.60
C SER A 158 -1.91 5.06 3.06
N ALA A 159 -1.71 4.45 1.89
CA ALA A 159 -0.39 4.39 1.26
C ALA A 159 0.14 5.77 0.84
N ILE A 160 -0.74 6.67 0.38
CA ILE A 160 -0.37 8.06 0.09
C ILE A 160 0.10 8.78 1.36
N SER A 161 -0.58 8.59 2.50
CA SER A 161 -0.15 9.15 3.78
C SER A 161 1.27 8.70 4.13
N ILE A 162 1.53 7.39 4.08
CA ILE A 162 2.84 6.82 4.40
C ILE A 162 3.91 7.29 3.43
N LEU A 163 3.59 7.43 2.13
CA LEU A 163 4.52 7.97 1.14
C LEU A 163 4.86 9.43 1.46
N ALA A 164 3.89 10.26 1.85
CA ALA A 164 4.11 11.65 2.23
C ALA A 164 4.98 11.75 3.49
N GLU A 165 4.68 10.95 4.52
CA GLU A 165 5.47 10.89 5.75
C GLU A 165 6.91 10.43 5.48
N SER A 166 7.09 9.40 4.65
CA SER A 166 8.42 8.84 4.34
C SER A 166 9.28 9.75 3.47
N LEU A 167 8.66 10.58 2.62
CA LEU A 167 9.39 11.50 1.74
C LEU A 167 9.61 12.89 2.36
N GLU A 168 8.85 13.26 3.39
CA GLU A 168 8.84 14.59 3.99
C GLU A 168 8.79 15.69 2.90
N LYS A 169 9.73 16.65 2.92
CA LYS A 169 9.84 17.72 1.90
C LYS A 169 10.00 17.21 0.48
N GLY A 170 10.46 15.97 0.29
CA GLY A 170 10.53 15.32 -1.02
C GLY A 170 9.15 15.16 -1.68
N PHE A 171 8.06 15.15 -0.89
CA PHE A 171 6.71 15.03 -1.42
C PHE A 171 6.21 16.30 -2.13
N THR A 172 6.86 17.46 -1.96
CA THR A 172 6.42 18.75 -2.53
C THR A 172 6.17 18.70 -4.05
N LYS A 173 6.91 17.87 -4.80
CA LYS A 173 6.69 17.69 -6.25
C LYS A 173 5.32 17.11 -6.61
N TYR A 174 4.69 16.37 -5.71
CA TYR A 174 3.40 15.70 -5.92
C TYR A 174 2.21 16.52 -5.40
N TYR A 175 2.47 17.46 -4.49
CA TYR A 175 1.49 18.24 -3.76
C TYR A 175 0.39 18.83 -4.64
N ARG A 176 0.80 19.57 -5.69
CA ARG A 176 -0.14 20.27 -6.58
C ARG A 176 -1.01 19.33 -7.41
N THR A 177 -0.55 18.10 -7.61
CA THR A 177 -1.29 17.09 -8.39
C THR A 177 -2.40 16.46 -7.56
N ILE A 178 -2.14 16.12 -6.29
CA ILE A 178 -3.08 15.33 -5.48
C ILE A 178 -4.01 16.14 -4.59
N THR A 179 -3.54 17.28 -4.07
CA THR A 179 -4.28 18.07 -3.06
C THR A 179 -5.65 18.54 -3.54
N PRO A 180 -5.82 19.07 -4.78
CA PRO A 180 -7.14 19.51 -5.25
C PRO A 180 -8.16 18.37 -5.31
N ASP A 181 -7.75 17.20 -5.80
CA ASP A 181 -8.60 16.02 -5.88
C ASP A 181 -8.99 15.53 -4.48
N LEU A 182 -8.06 15.57 -3.52
CA LEU A 182 -8.31 15.15 -2.16
C LEU A 182 -9.28 16.08 -1.42
N ILE A 183 -9.13 17.40 -1.59
CA ILE A 183 -10.09 18.39 -1.07
C ILE A 183 -11.48 18.17 -1.70
N SER A 184 -11.54 17.91 -3.01
CA SER A 184 -12.81 17.62 -3.70
C SER A 184 -13.48 16.36 -3.14
N LEU A 185 -12.71 15.28 -2.93
CA LEU A 185 -13.19 14.05 -2.33
C LEU A 185 -13.76 14.31 -0.93
N ILE A 186 -13.02 15.00 -0.06
CA ILE A 186 -13.47 15.28 1.31
C ILE A 186 -14.77 16.10 1.30
N LYS A 187 -14.88 17.12 0.46
CA LYS A 187 -16.11 17.90 0.27
C LYS A 187 -17.29 17.02 -0.18
N SER A 188 -17.05 16.03 -1.04
CA SER A 188 -18.10 15.12 -1.51
C SER A 188 -18.69 14.21 -0.42
N PHE A 189 -17.94 13.96 0.66
CA PHE A 189 -18.39 13.11 1.76
C PHE A 189 -19.21 13.85 2.83
N VAL A 190 -19.19 15.18 2.84
CA VAL A 190 -19.95 15.98 3.81
C VAL A 190 -21.44 15.66 3.70
N GLY A 191 -22.04 15.23 4.82
CA GLY A 191 -23.46 14.85 4.88
C GLY A 191 -23.80 13.47 4.30
N THR A 192 -22.81 12.67 3.91
CA THR A 192 -23.00 11.29 3.42
C THR A 192 -22.74 10.24 4.51
N PRO A 193 -23.29 9.01 4.41
CA PRO A 193 -22.98 7.92 5.36
C PRO A 193 -21.55 7.38 5.23
N HIS A 194 -20.72 7.93 4.35
CA HIS A 194 -19.36 7.48 4.03
C HIS A 194 -18.28 8.05 4.98
N ILE A 195 -18.63 8.28 6.24
CA ILE A 195 -17.74 8.92 7.25
C ILE A 195 -16.39 8.23 7.39
N LYS A 196 -16.32 6.91 7.20
CA LYS A 196 -15.05 6.16 7.24
C LYS A 196 -14.04 6.70 6.22
N TYR A 197 -14.46 6.93 4.97
CA TYR A 197 -13.57 7.39 3.91
C TYR A 197 -13.21 8.87 4.05
N TYR A 198 -14.07 9.65 4.72
CA TYR A 198 -13.75 11.01 5.14
C TYR A 198 -12.52 11.03 6.07
N ILE A 199 -12.47 10.15 7.08
CA ILE A 199 -11.35 10.07 8.03
C ILE A 199 -10.05 9.72 7.29
N SER A 200 -10.07 8.69 6.44
CA SER A 200 -8.89 8.28 5.67
C SER A 200 -8.40 9.38 4.72
N ALA A 201 -9.33 10.09 4.06
CA ALA A 201 -8.98 11.17 3.15
C ALA A 201 -8.39 12.37 3.91
N PHE A 202 -8.93 12.69 5.08
CA PHE A 202 -8.39 13.74 5.94
C PHE A 202 -7.01 13.39 6.50
N GLN A 203 -6.79 12.13 6.91
CA GLN A 203 -5.48 11.65 7.35
C GLN A 203 -4.43 11.82 6.24
N ALA A 204 -4.76 11.41 5.01
CA ALA A 204 -3.87 11.60 3.86
C ALA A 204 -3.56 13.08 3.60
N LEU A 205 -4.58 13.95 3.67
CA LEU A 205 -4.39 15.38 3.48
C LEU A 205 -3.47 15.95 4.56
N SER A 206 -3.72 15.60 5.83
CA SER A 206 -2.89 16.04 6.95
C SER A 206 -1.44 15.61 6.79
N ALA A 207 -1.18 14.35 6.42
CA ALA A 207 0.16 13.84 6.18
C ALA A 207 0.88 14.62 5.06
N ILE A 208 0.18 14.89 3.95
CA ILE A 208 0.71 15.69 2.84
C ILE A 208 1.06 17.12 3.29
N LEU A 209 0.15 17.80 3.99
CA LEU A 209 0.37 19.18 4.45
C LEU A 209 1.54 19.27 5.45
N LEU A 210 1.69 18.27 6.32
CA LEU A 210 2.83 18.15 7.24
C LEU A 210 4.14 17.95 6.48
N ALA A 211 4.14 17.08 5.47
CA ALA A 211 5.33 16.76 4.68
C ALA A 211 5.87 17.97 3.89
N VAL A 212 4.98 18.76 3.26
CA VAL A 212 5.39 19.93 2.46
C VAL A 212 5.66 21.18 3.30
N GLY A 213 5.06 21.26 4.50
CA GLY A 213 5.24 22.34 5.45
C GLY A 213 4.37 23.58 5.18
N GLN A 214 4.33 24.48 6.16
CA GLN A 214 3.38 25.59 6.22
C GLN A 214 3.47 26.56 5.03
N ASN A 215 4.68 26.85 4.54
CA ASN A 215 4.90 27.84 3.49
C ASN A 215 4.23 27.47 2.17
N GLU A 216 4.15 26.18 1.84
CA GLU A 216 3.54 25.69 0.60
C GLU A 216 2.00 25.61 0.71
N CYS A 217 1.46 25.49 1.92
CA CYS A 217 0.05 25.17 2.17
C CYS A 217 -0.86 26.39 2.40
N ILE A 218 -0.31 27.61 2.42
CA ILE A 218 -1.04 28.80 2.91
C ILE A 218 -2.34 29.03 2.12
N HIS A 219 -2.34 28.76 0.81
CA HIS A 219 -3.50 28.99 -0.04
C HIS A 219 -4.61 27.95 0.17
N GLU A 220 -4.24 26.70 0.46
CA GLU A 220 -5.16 25.59 0.68
C GLU A 220 -5.71 25.57 2.11
N MET A 221 -4.98 26.13 3.08
CA MET A 221 -5.36 26.12 4.50
C MET A 221 -6.78 26.67 4.73
N GLU A 222 -7.21 27.71 4.03
CA GLU A 222 -8.58 28.23 4.16
C GLU A 222 -9.62 27.19 3.72
N SER A 223 -9.43 26.58 2.55
CA SER A 223 -10.31 25.52 2.05
C SER A 223 -10.34 24.30 2.98
N VAL A 224 -9.20 23.94 3.56
CA VAL A 224 -9.11 22.83 4.52
C VAL A 224 -9.85 23.15 5.82
N LEU A 225 -9.69 24.38 6.33
CA LEU A 225 -10.40 24.84 7.53
C LEU A 225 -11.91 24.93 7.31
N GLU A 226 -12.38 25.34 6.14
CA GLU A 226 -13.81 25.32 5.78
C GLU A 226 -14.37 23.90 5.81
N VAL A 227 -13.64 22.96 5.21
CA VAL A 227 -14.02 21.54 5.20
C VAL A 227 -14.07 20.97 6.62
N LEU A 228 -13.11 21.30 7.47
CA LEU A 228 -13.10 20.92 8.88
C LEU A 228 -14.28 21.50 9.66
N LYS A 229 -14.63 22.77 9.43
CA LYS A 229 -15.78 23.41 10.06
C LYS A 229 -17.11 22.81 9.61
N SER A 230 -17.19 22.37 8.35
CA SER A 230 -18.38 21.69 7.81
C SER A 230 -18.61 20.31 8.44
N PHE A 231 -17.58 19.74 9.09
CA PHE A 231 -17.72 18.59 9.96
C PHE A 231 -18.35 19.02 11.29
N GLU A 232 -19.62 19.40 11.26
CA GLU A 232 -20.42 19.32 12.47
C GLU A 232 -20.48 17.83 12.84
N ILE A 233 -19.97 17.48 14.02
CA ILE A 233 -20.34 16.26 14.72
C ILE A 233 -21.83 16.43 15.10
N ARG A 234 -22.72 16.42 14.10
CA ARG A 234 -24.14 16.17 14.33
C ARG A 234 -24.17 14.73 14.78
N SER A 235 -24.15 14.57 16.09
CA SER A 235 -24.53 13.41 16.89
C SER A 235 -25.00 12.29 15.98
N TYR A 236 -24.05 11.50 15.47
CA TYR A 236 -24.38 10.22 14.89
C TYR A 236 -24.96 9.44 16.06
N LYS A 237 -26.28 9.44 16.18
CA LYS A 237 -26.98 8.58 17.10
C LYS A 237 -26.63 7.17 16.64
N VAL A 238 -25.76 6.54 17.41
CA VAL A 238 -25.50 5.10 17.40
C VAL A 238 -26.84 4.37 17.52
#